data_AF-A0A843EI18-F1
#
_entry.id   AF-A0A843EI18-F1
#
_cell.length_a   1.000
_cell.length_b   1.000
_cell.length_c   1.000
_cell.angle_alpha   90.00
_cell.angle_beta   90.00
_cell.angle_gamma   90.00
#
_symmetry.space_group_name_H-M   'P 1'
#
loop_
_entity.id
_entity.type
_entity.pdbx_description
1 polymer ?
#
loop_
_entity_poly.entity_id
_entity_poly.type
_entity_poly.pdbx_seq_one_letter_code
_entity_poly.pdbx_strand_id
1 'polypeptide(L)'
;MTLKGGIEMTNEKALKVAELKSGEAGRGITRIDPSIMDILGIRVGDIVQIDGGKKTVAKALRGGPEDENKGIIRIDGSTRR
;
A
#
# COMPACT_ATOMS: atom_id res chain seq x y z
N MET A 1 -35.79 11.32 -1.61
CA MET A 1 -34.97 10.56 -2.59
C MET A 1 -33.63 10.29 -1.94
N THR A 2 -33.53 9.16 -1.22
CA THR A 2 -32.36 8.83 -0.39
C THR A 2 -31.36 8.08 -1.25
N LEU A 3 -30.30 8.76 -1.68
CA LEU A 3 -29.17 8.13 -2.36
C LEU A 3 -28.30 7.40 -1.32
N LYS A 4 -28.72 6.19 -0.93
CA LYS A 4 -27.82 5.19 -0.36
C LYS A 4 -27.07 4.56 -1.53
N GLY A 5 -25.86 5.05 -1.78
CA GLY A 5 -25.03 4.55 -2.87
C GLY A 5 -23.78 5.39 -3.01
N GLY A 6 -22.97 5.45 -1.95
CA GLY A 6 -21.58 5.85 -2.09
C GLY A 6 -20.92 4.81 -2.98
N ILE A 7 -20.70 5.16 -4.24
CA ILE A 7 -19.86 4.40 -5.17
C ILE A 7 -18.44 4.46 -4.60
N GLU A 8 -18.04 3.41 -3.87
CA GLU A 8 -16.67 3.24 -3.43
C GLU A 8 -15.86 2.83 -4.67
N MET A 9 -15.20 3.80 -5.31
CA MET A 9 -14.24 3.49 -6.38
C MET A 9 -13.01 2.85 -5.74
N THR A 10 -13.01 1.52 -5.67
CA THR A 10 -11.86 0.74 -5.22
C THR A 10 -10.89 0.55 -6.38
N ASN A 11 -9.79 1.30 -6.38
CA ASN A 11 -8.66 1.08 -7.28
C ASN A 11 -7.77 -0.02 -6.69
N GLU A 12 -7.97 -1.27 -7.13
CA GLU A 12 -7.21 -2.43 -6.69
C GLU A 12 -6.19 -2.88 -7.75
N LYS A 13 -5.00 -3.30 -7.28
CA LYS A 13 -3.94 -3.81 -8.17
C LYS A 13 -3.12 -4.87 -7.45
N ALA A 14 -2.87 -5.97 -8.15
CA ALA A 14 -1.96 -7.00 -7.66
C ALA A 14 -0.52 -6.50 -7.72
N LEU A 15 0.15 -6.49 -6.56
CA LEU A 15 1.51 -6.00 -6.41
C LEU A 15 2.36 -7.08 -5.74
N LYS A 16 3.64 -7.11 -6.06
CA LYS A 16 4.57 -8.05 -5.43
C LYS A 16 5.00 -7.52 -4.07
N VAL A 17 4.82 -8.33 -3.05
CA VAL A 17 5.18 -7.98 -1.67
C VAL A 17 6.67 -8.22 -1.45
N ALA A 18 7.35 -7.20 -0.92
CA ALA A 18 8.73 -7.24 -0.44
C ALA A 18 8.78 -6.84 1.04
N GLU A 19 9.89 -7.13 1.70
CA GLU A 19 10.09 -6.74 3.10
C GLU A 19 10.56 -5.29 3.22
N LEU A 20 10.07 -4.61 4.26
CA LEU A 20 10.63 -3.34 4.73
C LEU A 20 12.08 -3.53 5.19
N LYS A 21 12.84 -2.44 5.12
CA LYS A 21 14.23 -2.41 5.63
C LYS A 21 14.21 -2.49 7.17
N SER A 22 15.25 -3.10 7.74
CA SER A 22 15.42 -3.20 9.20
C SER A 22 15.33 -1.83 9.86
N GLY A 23 14.43 -1.67 10.84
CA GLY A 23 14.15 -0.42 11.55
C GLY A 23 12.89 0.35 11.11
N GLU A 24 12.26 -0.04 10.00
CA GLU A 24 10.94 0.48 9.59
C GLU A 24 9.77 -0.42 10.05
N ALA A 25 10.09 -1.64 10.50
CA ALA A 25 9.14 -2.62 11.04
C ALA A 25 8.38 -2.11 12.28
N GLY A 26 7.13 -2.54 12.45
CA GLY A 26 6.28 -2.22 13.61
C GLY A 26 5.71 -0.79 13.67
N ARG A 27 5.95 0.05 12.65
CA ARG A 27 5.52 1.46 12.64
C ARG A 27 4.20 1.72 11.90
N GLY A 28 3.56 0.67 11.38
CA GLY A 28 2.32 0.78 10.60
C GLY A 28 2.51 1.55 9.28
N ILE A 29 3.70 1.47 8.68
CA ILE A 29 4.04 2.14 7.42
C ILE A 29 4.26 1.12 6.30
N THR A 30 4.06 1.55 5.06
CA THR A 30 4.42 0.77 3.87
C THR A 30 5.09 1.68 2.85
N ARG A 31 6.03 1.15 2.07
CA ARG A 31 6.62 1.86 0.93
C ARG A 31 6.05 1.32 -0.38
N ILE A 32 5.50 2.22 -1.17
CA ILE A 32 4.84 1.88 -2.44
C ILE A 32 5.67 2.46 -3.59
N ASP A 33 5.85 1.67 -4.64
CA ASP A 33 6.40 2.13 -5.92
C ASP A 33 5.73 3.45 -6.37
N PRO A 34 6.49 4.53 -6.59
CA PRO A 34 5.94 5.82 -7.00
C PRO A 34 5.05 5.76 -8.23
N SER A 35 5.37 4.90 -9.21
CA SER A 35 4.54 4.71 -10.40
C SER A 35 3.18 4.12 -10.07
N ILE A 36 3.14 3.20 -9.09
CA ILE A 36 1.90 2.60 -8.61
C ILE A 36 1.08 3.61 -7.79
N MET A 37 1.75 4.44 -6.99
CA MET A 37 1.08 5.52 -6.27
C MET A 37 0.35 6.45 -7.24
N ASP A 38 0.98 6.83 -8.36
CA ASP A 38 0.37 7.65 -9.39
C ASP A 38 -0.83 6.96 -10.06
N ILE A 39 -0.66 5.71 -10.49
CA ILE A 39 -1.71 4.91 -11.15
C ILE A 39 -2.94 4.72 -10.25
N LEU A 40 -2.73 4.48 -8.95
CA LEU A 40 -3.80 4.24 -7.99
C LEU A 40 -4.32 5.53 -7.35
N GLY A 41 -3.67 6.68 -7.59
CA GLY A 41 -4.01 7.97 -6.98
C GLY A 41 -3.66 8.06 -5.49
N ILE A 42 -2.75 7.22 -5.00
CA ILE A 42 -2.32 7.17 -3.60
C ILE A 42 -1.30 8.28 -3.33
N ARG A 43 -1.48 9.02 -2.25
CA ARG A 43 -0.54 10.06 -1.81
C ARG A 43 0.23 9.63 -0.57
N VAL A 44 1.37 10.28 -0.36
CA VAL A 44 2.14 10.08 0.87
C VAL A 44 1.29 10.52 2.05
N GLY A 45 1.09 9.60 2.98
CA GLY A 45 0.30 9.82 4.18
C GLY A 45 -1.10 9.24 4.14
N ASP A 46 -1.58 8.80 2.96
CA ASP A 46 -2.84 8.07 2.86
C ASP A 46 -2.75 6.74 3.60
N ILE A 47 -3.92 6.24 4.03
CA ILE A 47 -4.05 4.92 4.61
C ILE A 47 -4.47 3.97 3.49
N VAL A 48 -3.66 2.94 3.27
CA VAL A 48 -3.95 1.89 2.28
C VAL A 48 -4.30 0.60 2.99
N GLN A 49 -5.31 -0.09 2.47
CA GLN A 49 -5.61 -1.46 2.84
C GLN A 49 -4.88 -2.39 1.88
N ILE A 50 -4.14 -3.34 2.45
CA ILE A 50 -3.44 -4.38 1.70
C ILE A 50 -4.19 -5.68 1.98
N ASP A 51 -4.75 -6.25 0.92
CA ASP A 51 -5.42 -7.55 0.95
C ASP A 51 -4.45 -8.61 0.44
N GLY A 52 -4.21 -9.63 1.25
CA GLY A 52 -3.28 -10.72 0.97
C GLY A 52 -3.66 -11.94 1.81
N GLY A 53 -2.70 -12.60 2.46
CA GLY A 53 -3.01 -13.69 3.40
C GLY A 53 -3.85 -13.25 4.60
N LYS A 54 -3.69 -11.99 5.02
CA LYS A 54 -4.56 -11.29 5.97
C LYS A 54 -4.74 -9.85 5.51
N LYS A 55 -5.90 -9.28 5.86
CA LYS A 55 -6.14 -7.84 5.69
C LYS A 55 -5.26 -7.07 6.66
N THR A 56 -4.49 -6.12 6.12
CA THR A 56 -3.70 -5.19 6.92
C THR A 56 -3.86 -3.77 6.41
N VAL A 57 -3.61 -2.82 7.28
CA VAL A 57 -3.67 -1.39 6.96
C VAL A 57 -2.34 -0.76 7.30
N ALA A 58 -1.87 0.13 6.43
CA ALA A 58 -0.61 0.83 6.63
C ALA A 58 -0.68 2.24 6.03
N LYS A 59 0.14 3.14 6.58
CA LYS A 59 0.34 4.47 6.02
C LYS A 59 1.26 4.39 4.80
N ALA A 60 0.79 4.87 3.66
CA ALA A 60 1.52 4.90 2.42
C ALA A 60 2.66 5.93 2.48
N LEU A 61 3.88 5.46 2.26
CA LEU A 61 5.07 6.26 2.05
C LEU A 61 5.61 6.00 0.65
N ARG A 62 6.32 7.00 0.12
CA ARG A 62 6.98 6.87 -1.17
C ARG A 62 8.11 5.85 -1.09
N GLY A 63 8.11 4.89 -2.02
CA GLY A 63 9.23 4.00 -2.28
C GLY A 63 10.47 4.76 -2.73
N GLY A 64 11.63 4.13 -2.60
CA GLY A 64 12.85 4.67 -3.18
C GLY A 64 12.84 4.58 -4.70
N PRO A 65 13.69 5.34 -5.40
CA PRO A 65 13.83 5.24 -6.86
C PRO A 65 14.27 3.84 -7.30
N GLU A 66 14.90 3.05 -6.42
CA GLU A 66 15.26 1.66 -6.70
C GLU A 66 14.05 0.74 -6.91
N ASP A 67 12.86 1.14 -6.43
CA ASP A 67 11.64 0.34 -6.46
C ASP A 67 10.65 0.82 -7.55
N GLU A 68 11.01 1.86 -8.30
CA GLU A 68 10.15 2.49 -9.31
C GLU A 68 9.89 1.58 -10.52
N ASN A 69 8.64 1.53 -10.98
CA ASN A 69 8.16 0.67 -12.08
C ASN A 69 8.34 -0.84 -11.87
N LYS A 70 8.64 -1.28 -10.64
CA LYS A 70 8.79 -2.71 -10.33
C LYS A 70 7.49 -3.35 -9.88
N GLY A 71 6.45 -2.55 -9.60
CA GLY A 71 5.16 -3.06 -9.12
C GLY A 71 5.29 -3.75 -7.76
N ILE A 72 6.18 -3.22 -6.91
CA ILE A 72 6.45 -3.77 -5.58
C ILE A 72 5.89 -2.88 -4.47
N ILE A 73 5.47 -3.52 -3.39
CA ILE A 73 5.17 -2.85 -2.11
C ILE A 73 6.03 -3.46 -1.02
N ARG A 74 6.65 -2.61 -0.21
CA ARG A 74 7.37 -3.06 0.98
C ARG A 74 6.48 -2.91 2.19
N ILE A 75 6.19 -4.03 2.84
CA ILE A 75 5.35 -4.07 4.03
C ILE A 75 6.14 -4.66 5.19
N ASP A 76 5.72 -4.33 6.40
CA ASP A 76 6.27 -4.96 7.59
C ASP A 76 5.80 -6.43 7.68
N GLY A 77 6.77 -7.34 7.76
CA GLY A 77 6.55 -8.78 7.83
C GLY A 77 5.89 -9.26 9.12
N SER A 78 5.78 -8.41 10.14
CA SER A 78 5.04 -8.70 11.39
C SER A 78 3.57 -9.07 11.14
N THR A 79 3.05 -8.79 9.95
CA THR A 79 1.69 -9.12 9.50
C THR A 79 1.57 -10.49 8.80
N ARG A 80 2.65 -11.29 8.68
CA ARG A 80 2.64 -12.60 7.98
C ARG A 80 2.22 -13.81 8.81
N ARG A 81 1.71 -13.63 10.03
CA ARG A 81 1.17 -14.74 10.82
C ARG A 81 -0.34 -14.71 10.79
#